data_AF-A0A9R1BIB4-F1
#
_entry.id   AF-A0A9R1BIB4-F1
#
_cell.length_a   1.000
_cell.length_b   1.000
_cell.length_c   1.000
_cell.angle_alpha   90.00
_cell.angle_beta   90.00
_cell.angle_gamma   90.00
#
_symmetry.space_group_name_H-M   'P 1'
#
loop_
_entity.id
_entity.type
_entity.pdbx_description
1 polymer ?
#
loop_
_entity_poly.entity_id
_entity_poly.type
_entity_poly.pdbx_seq_one_letter_code
_entity_poly.pdbx_strand_id
1 'polypeptide(L)'
;MMPVGTPRVPYRTPGEGTWQWLDIWNALYRERIIFIGDTIDEEFSNQVLASMLYLDSVDDTKKILLYINGPGGDLTPCMALYDTMLSLKSPIGTHCLGFAFNLAGFILAAGQKLLLFYTM
;
A
#
# COMPACT_ATOMS: atom_id res chain seq x y z
N MET A 1 9.10 15.11 7.92
CA MET A 1 8.26 16.23 7.43
C MET A 1 8.69 16.55 6.01
N MET A 2 7.78 16.49 5.01
CA MET A 2 8.12 16.89 3.65
C MET A 2 8.21 18.42 3.55
N PRO A 3 9.25 18.99 2.91
CA PRO A 3 9.51 20.44 2.90
C PRO A 3 8.54 21.25 2.02
N VAL A 4 7.76 20.56 1.19
CA VAL A 4 6.67 21.12 0.37
C VAL A 4 5.40 20.45 0.87
N GLY A 5 4.38 21.24 1.23
CA GLY A 5 3.09 20.69 1.70
C GLY A 5 2.51 19.69 0.71
N THR A 6 1.66 18.79 1.18
CA THR A 6 1.22 17.67 0.34
C THR A 6 0.52 18.14 -0.93
N PRO A 7 1.00 17.73 -2.12
CA PRO A 7 0.38 18.12 -3.38
C PRO A 7 -1.10 17.72 -3.43
N ARG A 8 -1.92 18.61 -3.99
CA ARG A 8 -3.33 18.34 -4.24
C ARG A 8 -3.58 18.11 -5.73
N VAL A 9 -4.42 17.13 -6.04
CA VAL A 9 -4.80 16.77 -7.40
C VAL A 9 -6.31 16.87 -7.58
N PRO A 10 -6.79 17.24 -8.77
CA PRO A 10 -8.22 17.21 -9.06
C PRO A 10 -8.64 15.74 -9.21
N TYR A 11 -9.63 15.33 -8.43
CA TYR A 11 -10.23 14.00 -8.48
C TYR A 11 -11.74 14.10 -8.70
N ARG A 12 -12.27 13.18 -9.50
CA ARG A 12 -13.70 13.09 -9.78
C ARG A 12 -14.24 11.76 -9.27
N THR A 13 -15.03 11.81 -8.21
CA THR A 13 -15.67 10.61 -7.67
C THR A 13 -16.68 10.08 -8.70
N PRO A 14 -16.65 8.78 -9.05
CA PRO A 14 -17.66 8.19 -9.91
C PRO A 14 -19.06 8.40 -9.30
N GLY A 15 -19.94 9.07 -10.04
CA GLY A 15 -21.31 9.38 -9.61
C GLY A 15 -21.52 10.81 -9.10
N GLU A 16 -20.48 11.51 -8.63
CA GLU A 16 -20.56 12.94 -8.34
C GLU A 16 -20.08 13.76 -9.56
N GLY A 17 -20.90 14.72 -9.98
CA GLY A 17 -20.61 15.57 -11.13
C GLY A 17 -19.52 16.62 -10.90
N THR A 18 -19.06 16.78 -9.65
CA THR A 18 -18.18 17.86 -9.20
C THR A 18 -16.75 17.39 -8.99
N TRP A 19 -15.80 18.23 -9.41
CA TRP A 19 -14.37 18.04 -9.13
C TRP A 19 -14.08 18.38 -7.66
N GLN A 20 -13.30 17.53 -7.01
CA GLN A 20 -12.80 17.75 -5.67
C GLN A 20 -11.27 17.80 -5.68
N TRP A 21 -10.68 18.65 -4.86
CA TRP A 21 -9.24 18.70 -4.65
C TRP A 21 -8.87 17.73 -3.53
N LEU A 22 -8.21 16.63 -3.89
CA LEU A 22 -7.75 15.62 -2.94
C LEU A 22 -6.24 15.73 -2.74
N ASP A 23 -5.80 15.37 -1.55
CA ASP A 23 -4.41 15.05 -1.29
C ASP A 23 -3.96 13.89 -2.21
N ILE A 24 -2.72 13.96 -2.74
CA ILE A 24 -2.17 12.93 -3.63
C ILE A 24 -2.21 11.52 -3.01
N TRP A 25 -1.99 11.39 -1.71
CA TRP A 25 -2.03 10.08 -1.03
C TRP A 25 -3.45 9.52 -1.01
N ASN A 26 -4.45 10.39 -0.79
CA ASN A 26 -5.85 10.00 -0.85
C ASN A 26 -6.28 9.63 -2.26
N ALA A 27 -5.75 10.31 -3.28
CA ALA A 27 -5.99 9.94 -4.68
C ALA A 27 -5.40 8.56 -5.00
N LEU A 28 -4.15 8.29 -4.61
CA LEU A 28 -3.52 6.98 -4.78
C LEU A 28 -4.24 5.87 -4.01
N TYR A 29 -4.70 6.16 -2.79
CA TYR A 29 -5.46 5.22 -1.98
C TYR A 29 -6.77 4.79 -2.66
N ARG A 30 -7.47 5.73 -3.31
CA ARG A 30 -8.68 5.42 -4.10
C ARG A 30 -8.39 4.54 -5.32
N GLU A 31 -7.18 4.65 -5.87
CA GLU A 31 -6.66 3.74 -6.90
C GLU A 31 -6.08 2.42 -6.31
N ARG A 32 -6.34 2.14 -5.03
CA ARG A 32 -5.92 0.93 -4.30
C ARG A 32 -4.40 0.78 -4.17
N ILE A 33 -3.69 1.91 -4.12
CA ILE A 33 -2.24 1.97 -3.90
C ILE A 33 -1.99 2.39 -2.45
N ILE A 34 -1.25 1.57 -1.71
CA ILE A 34 -0.82 1.85 -0.34
C ILE A 34 0.70 2.02 -0.33
N PHE A 35 1.18 3.10 0.28
CA PHE A 35 2.60 3.42 0.35
C PHE A 35 3.20 2.98 1.68
N ILE A 36 4.25 2.17 1.63
CA ILE A 36 5.06 1.71 2.76
C ILE A 36 6.43 2.37 2.61
N GLY A 37 6.53 3.59 3.14
CA GLY A 37 7.71 4.46 2.99
C GLY A 37 8.47 4.75 4.28
N ASP A 38 7.97 4.28 5.41
CA ASP A 38 8.55 4.50 6.74
C ASP A 38 8.81 3.14 7.42
N THR A 39 9.42 3.20 8.59
CA THR A 39 9.66 2.03 9.44
C THR A 39 8.33 1.40 9.85
N ILE A 40 8.21 0.08 9.69
CA ILE A 40 7.00 -0.66 10.03
C ILE A 40 6.98 -0.95 11.53
N ASP A 41 6.31 -0.10 12.29
CA ASP A 41 5.98 -0.34 13.70
C ASP A 41 4.54 -0.83 13.87
N GLU A 42 4.11 -1.01 15.11
CA GLU A 42 2.78 -1.52 15.43
C GLU A 42 1.65 -0.57 14.99
N GLU A 43 1.83 0.74 15.15
CA GLU A 43 0.83 1.73 14.75
C GLU A 43 0.69 1.80 13.23
N PHE A 44 1.82 1.91 12.52
CA PHE A 44 1.87 1.96 11.07
C PHE A 44 1.32 0.68 10.45
N SER A 45 1.70 -0.49 10.98
CA SER A 45 1.17 -1.78 10.52
C SER A 45 -0.35 -1.84 10.67
N ASN A 46 -0.89 -1.46 11.82
CA ASN A 46 -2.35 -1.45 12.03
C ASN A 46 -3.09 -0.54 11.03
N GLN A 47 -2.52 0.61 10.66
CA GLN A 47 -3.10 1.48 9.64
C GLN A 47 -3.11 0.83 8.24
N VAL A 48 -2.02 0.18 7.86
CA VAL A 48 -1.91 -0.54 6.58
C VAL A 48 -2.83 -1.76 6.56
N LEU A 49 -2.93 -2.52 7.66
CA LEU A 49 -3.85 -3.64 7.82
C LEU A 49 -5.31 -3.21 7.65
N ALA A 50 -5.74 -2.20 8.39
CA ALA A 50 -7.09 -1.65 8.30
C ALA A 50 -7.40 -1.16 6.87
N SER A 51 -6.41 -0.53 6.24
CA SER A 51 -6.51 -0.08 4.85
C SER A 51 -6.72 -1.23 3.87
N MET A 52 -5.96 -2.31 3.98
CA MET A 52 -6.10 -3.48 3.11
C MET A 52 -7.45 -4.19 3.32
N LEU A 53 -7.88 -4.36 4.57
CA LEU A 53 -9.19 -4.95 4.91
C LEU A 53 -10.35 -4.12 4.33
N TYR A 54 -10.27 -2.80 4.43
CA TYR A 54 -11.27 -1.92 3.84
C TYR A 54 -11.33 -2.08 2.32
N LEU A 55 -10.18 -2.04 1.64
CA LEU A 55 -10.13 -2.18 0.19
C LEU A 55 -10.66 -3.53 -0.29
N ASP A 56 -10.34 -4.61 0.43
CA ASP A 56 -10.88 -5.95 0.16
C ASP A 56 -12.41 -6.00 0.33
N SER A 57 -12.94 -5.35 1.37
CA SER A 57 -14.40 -5.27 1.59
C SER A 57 -15.16 -4.48 0.53
N VAL A 58 -14.51 -3.48 -0.09
CA VAL A 58 -15.12 -2.63 -1.13
C VAL A 58 -15.23 -3.37 -2.45
N ASP A 59 -14.17 -4.08 -2.83
CA ASP A 59 -14.11 -4.86 -4.07
C ASP A 59 -12.97 -5.88 -3.96
N ASP A 60 -13.32 -7.14 -3.68
CA ASP A 60 -12.37 -8.24 -3.49
C ASP A 60 -11.81 -8.80 -4.80
N THR A 61 -12.33 -8.35 -5.94
CA THR A 61 -11.86 -8.76 -7.27
C THR A 61 -10.69 -7.92 -7.76
N LYS A 62 -10.52 -6.72 -7.19
CA LYS A 62 -9.52 -5.75 -7.62
C LYS A 62 -8.23 -5.88 -6.83
N LYS A 63 -7.14 -5.70 -7.55
CA LYS A 63 -5.78 -5.72 -7.01
C LYS A 63 -5.55 -4.59 -6.00
N ILE A 64 -4.79 -4.88 -4.95
CA ILE A 64 -4.20 -3.89 -4.05
C ILE A 64 -2.70 -3.83 -4.34
N LEU A 65 -2.15 -2.63 -4.48
CA LEU A 65 -0.74 -2.38 -4.77
C LEU A 65 -0.03 -1.83 -3.54
N LEU A 66 0.97 -2.56 -3.06
CA LEU A 66 1.87 -2.09 -2.00
C LEU A 66 3.14 -1.54 -2.63
N TYR A 67 3.36 -0.23 -2.46
CA TYR A 67 4.57 0.45 -2.91
C TYR A 67 5.53 0.55 -1.74
N ILE A 68 6.65 -0.16 -1.84
CA ILE A 68 7.60 -0.37 -0.74
C ILE A 68 8.87 0.43 -1.00
N ASN A 69 9.27 1.20 -0.01
CA ASN A 69 10.52 1.95 0.01
C ASN A 69 11.01 2.08 1.46
N GLY A 70 11.81 1.13 1.92
CA GLY A 70 12.29 1.14 3.30
C GLY A 70 13.01 -0.15 3.72
N PRO A 71 13.57 -0.16 4.94
CA PRO A 71 14.25 -1.32 5.52
C PRO A 71 13.29 -2.36 6.13
N GLY A 72 11.99 -2.07 6.20
CA GLY A 72 11.00 -2.84 6.95
C GLY A 72 10.80 -2.24 8.34
N GLY A 73 10.74 -3.07 9.37
CA GLY A 73 10.58 -2.61 10.75
C GLY A 73 10.61 -3.76 11.73
N ASP A 74 9.70 -3.76 12.69
CA ASP A 74 9.62 -4.78 13.71
C ASP A 74 9.07 -6.09 13.16
N LEU A 75 9.53 -7.22 13.73
CA LEU A 75 9.16 -8.55 13.26
C LEU A 75 7.65 -8.80 13.36
N THR A 76 7.05 -8.57 14.53
CA THR A 76 5.63 -8.85 14.75
C THR A 76 4.71 -8.02 13.85
N PRO A 77 4.88 -6.69 13.72
CA PRO A 77 4.10 -5.89 12.79
C PRO A 77 4.27 -6.29 11.32
N CYS A 78 5.48 -6.67 10.90
CA CYS A 78 5.73 -7.16 9.55
C CYS A 78 5.07 -8.52 9.28
N MET A 79 5.08 -9.42 10.27
CA MET A 79 4.41 -10.73 10.16
C MET A 79 2.88 -10.57 10.10
N ALA A 80 2.32 -9.64 10.86
CA ALA A 80 0.89 -9.33 10.78
C ALA A 80 0.47 -8.84 9.38
N LEU A 81 1.31 -7.99 8.75
CA LEU A 81 1.11 -7.57 7.36
C LEU A 81 1.16 -8.77 6.41
N TYR A 82 2.18 -9.61 6.54
CA TYR A 82 2.34 -10.81 5.72
C TYR A 82 1.13 -11.76 5.83
N ASP A 83 0.70 -12.09 7.04
CA ASP A 83 -0.45 -12.97 7.25
C ASP A 83 -1.74 -12.37 6.67
N THR A 84 -1.88 -11.05 6.78
CA THR A 84 -3.03 -10.35 6.21
C THR A 84 -2.99 -10.39 4.69
N MET A 85 -1.84 -10.15 4.06
CA MET A 85 -1.67 -10.25 2.61
C MET A 85 -2.10 -11.63 2.06
N LEU A 86 -1.89 -12.70 2.85
CA LEU A 86 -2.30 -14.06 2.48
C LEU A 86 -3.78 -14.35 2.76
N SER A 87 -4.37 -13.70 3.76
CA SER A 87 -5.76 -13.91 4.17
C SER A 87 -6.79 -13.24 3.24
N LEU A 88 -6.40 -12.16 2.57
CA LEU A 88 -7.29 -11.36 1.75
C LEU A 88 -7.60 -12.06 0.43
N LYS A 89 -8.81 -11.83 -0.09
CA LYS A 89 -9.22 -12.35 -1.39
C LYS A 89 -8.65 -11.53 -2.55
N SER A 90 -8.55 -10.22 -2.34
CA SER A 90 -7.95 -9.29 -3.28
C SER A 90 -6.51 -9.70 -3.60
N PRO A 91 -6.12 -9.76 -4.89
CA PRO A 91 -4.74 -10.04 -5.24
C PRO A 91 -3.83 -8.90 -4.76
N ILE A 92 -2.82 -9.24 -3.95
CA ILE A 92 -1.84 -8.27 -3.47
C ILE A 92 -0.62 -8.28 -4.39
N GLY A 93 -0.30 -7.13 -4.97
CA GLY A 93 0.96 -6.92 -5.68
C GLY A 93 1.87 -5.95 -4.94
N THR A 94 3.16 -6.17 -5.10
CA THR A 94 4.20 -5.40 -4.42
C THR A 94 5.13 -4.78 -5.47
N HIS A 95 5.56 -3.54 -5.23
CA HIS A 95 6.52 -2.85 -6.08
C HIS A 95 7.56 -2.12 -5.24
N CYS A 96 8.84 -2.33 -5.55
CA CYS A 96 9.94 -1.59 -4.95
C CYS A 96 10.14 -0.28 -5.72
N LEU A 97 10.16 0.85 -5.02
CA LEU A 97 10.36 2.18 -5.65
C LEU A 97 11.76 2.76 -5.43
N GLY A 98 12.53 2.20 -4.51
CA GLY A 98 13.88 2.68 -4.18
C GLY A 98 14.71 1.53 -3.64
N PHE A 99 14.48 1.21 -2.36
CA PHE A 99 15.11 0.05 -1.74
C PHE A 99 14.10 -0.73 -0.89
N ALA A 100 14.30 -2.04 -0.83
CA ALA A 100 13.58 -2.95 0.05
C ALA A 100 14.57 -4.02 0.50
N PHE A 101 15.07 -3.89 1.73
CA PHE A 101 15.96 -4.89 2.33
C PHE A 101 15.40 -5.36 3.67
N ASN A 102 15.96 -6.44 4.23
CA ASN A 102 15.46 -7.09 5.46
C ASN A 102 13.95 -7.45 5.35
N LEU A 103 13.12 -7.07 6.32
CA LEU A 103 11.70 -7.45 6.36
C LEU A 103 10.86 -6.74 5.28
N ALA A 104 11.28 -5.57 4.78
CA ALA A 104 10.65 -4.99 3.60
C ALA A 104 10.91 -5.84 2.34
N GLY A 105 12.10 -6.43 2.21
CA GLY A 105 12.40 -7.37 1.14
C GLY A 105 11.58 -8.66 1.24
N PHE A 106 11.35 -9.12 2.47
CA PHE A 106 10.45 -10.26 2.74
C PHE A 106 8.99 -9.95 2.30
N ILE A 107 8.44 -8.80 2.72
CA ILE A 107 7.10 -8.36 2.31
C ILE A 107 7.03 -8.16 0.80
N LEU A 108 8.05 -7.57 0.18
CA LEU A 108 8.14 -7.41 -1.28
C LEU A 108 8.03 -8.77 -1.98
N ALA A 109 8.75 -9.78 -1.50
CA ALA A 109 8.72 -11.13 -2.07
C ALA A 109 7.40 -11.88 -1.83
N ALA A 110 6.62 -11.48 -0.81
CA ALA A 110 5.33 -12.08 -0.48
C ALA A 110 4.19 -11.68 -1.44
N GLY A 111 4.38 -10.65 -2.27
CA GLY A 111 3.41 -10.28 -3.30
C GLY A 111 3.19 -11.39 -4.34
N GLN A 112 2.01 -11.43 -4.96
CA GLN A 112 1.68 -12.49 -5.93
C GLN A 112 2.63 -12.50 -7.13
N LYS A 113 3.09 -13.72 -7.49
CA LYS A 113 4.17 -14.02 -8.45
C LYS A 113 4.01 -13.44 -9.86
N LEU A 114 2.80 -13.15 -10.32
CA LEU A 114 2.57 -12.57 -11.66
C LEU A 114 2.86 -11.06 -11.72
N LEU A 115 3.09 -10.43 -10.56
CA LEU A 115 3.07 -8.98 -10.41
C LEU A 115 4.41 -8.38 -9.98
N LEU A 116 5.42 -9.24 -9.75
CA LEU A 116 6.82 -8.86 -9.64
C LEU A 116 7.35 -8.47 -11.03
N PHE A 117 6.99 -7.27 -11.49
CA PHE A 117 7.58 -6.72 -12.71
C PHE A 117 9.04 -6.32 -12.44
N TYR A 118 9.96 -7.05 -13.07
CA TYR A 118 11.20 -6.56 -13.68
C TYR A 118 12.24 -5.77 -12.85
N THR A 119 12.49 -6.15 -11.59
CA THR A 119 13.74 -5.79 -10.91
C THR A 119 14.26 -6.95 -10.07
N MET A 120 14.86 -7.94 -10.73
CA MET A 120 16.05 -8.65 -10.25
C MET A 120 16.97 -8.89 -11.43
#